data_AF-A0A848RZM9-F1
#
_entry.id   AF-A0A848RZM9-F1
#
_cell.length_a   1.000
_cell.length_b   1.000
_cell.length_c   1.000
_cell.angle_alpha   90.00
_cell.angle_beta   90.00
_cell.angle_gamma   90.00
#
_symmetry.space_group_name_H-M   'P 1'
#
loop_
_entity.id
_entity.type
_entity.pdbx_description
1 polymer ?
#
loop_
_entity_poly.entity_id
_entity_poly.type
_entity_poly.pdbx_seq_one_letter_code
_entity_poly.pdbx_strand_id
1 'polypeptide(L)'
;MELIAQGRSADVYEVERGRVLRRYRSDIDAGLEARVMLHLEERGFPVPHVFDADGTDLVMERVDGGTLFEALLHEPGQYRRYGRLLGELHERLHRLDAPAWLGSVSAGQVGGADISGTDGARGLDGGYVARRVIVHRDLHPQNVILSERGPVVIDWTDVGAGTAAMDTAITVILTLGAELEAPAEVVERIEPFRALFVDAYLETCGADPRDGLDEAIAFRALNPSNTATEAAWLRASAPRCLDSYFLEPRAV
;
A
#
# COMPACT_ATOMS: atom_id res chain seq x y z
N MET A 1 -10.95 17.38 20.96
CA MET A 1 -10.53 16.29 20.08
C MET A 1 -11.65 15.27 20.02
N GLU A 2 -12.21 15.08 18.83
CA GLU A 2 -13.28 14.11 18.56
C GLU A 2 -12.68 12.93 17.82
N LEU A 3 -13.04 11.69 18.20
CA LEU A 3 -12.58 10.49 17.50
C LEU A 3 -13.37 10.35 16.19
N ILE A 4 -12.67 10.38 15.07
CA ILE A 4 -13.29 10.35 13.73
C ILE A 4 -13.12 9.00 13.02
N ALA A 5 -12.07 8.25 13.35
CA ALA A 5 -11.85 6.91 12.82
C ALA A 5 -11.00 6.06 13.77
N GLN A 6 -11.17 4.74 13.69
CA GLN A 6 -10.36 3.76 14.40
C GLN A 6 -9.82 2.74 13.41
N GLY A 7 -8.50 2.67 13.29
CA GLY A 7 -7.81 1.63 12.54
C GLY A 7 -7.40 0.45 13.42
N ARG A 8 -6.77 -0.57 12.81
CA ARG A 8 -6.20 -1.73 13.52
C ARG A 8 -5.11 -1.31 14.51
N SER A 9 -4.24 -0.36 14.13
CA SER A 9 -3.06 0.06 14.92
C SER A 9 -3.19 1.44 15.58
N ALA A 10 -4.04 2.32 15.05
CA ALA A 10 -4.11 3.73 15.47
C ALA A 10 -5.55 4.24 15.60
N ASP A 11 -5.73 5.25 16.43
CA ASP A 11 -6.93 6.07 16.53
C ASP A 11 -6.71 7.41 15.81
N VAL A 12 -7.73 7.92 15.13
CA VAL A 12 -7.67 9.20 14.42
C VAL A 12 -8.65 10.18 15.03
N TYR A 13 -8.16 11.34 15.44
CA TYR A 13 -8.93 12.40 16.08
C TYR A 13 -8.93 13.67 15.26
N GLU A 14 -10.05 14.37 15.19
CA GLU A 14 -10.05 15.76 14.73
C GLU A 14 -9.47 16.66 15.84
N VAL A 15 -8.41 17.40 15.49
CA VAL A 15 -7.73 18.32 16.40
C VAL A 15 -8.24 19.75 16.19
N GLU A 16 -8.34 20.15 14.93
CA GLU A 16 -8.92 21.40 14.48
C GLU A 16 -9.37 21.28 13.02
N ARG A 17 -10.04 22.31 12.49
CA ARG A 17 -10.57 22.27 11.12
C ARG A 17 -9.44 22.03 10.11
N GLY A 18 -9.57 20.94 9.36
CA GLY A 18 -8.61 20.55 8.34
C GLY A 18 -7.38 19.79 8.86
N ARG A 19 -7.33 19.43 10.15
CA ARG A 19 -6.22 18.67 10.74
C ARG A 19 -6.70 17.51 11.60
N VAL A 20 -6.04 16.38 11.43
CA VAL A 20 -6.25 15.17 12.22
C VAL A 20 -4.98 14.79 12.96
N LEU A 21 -5.16 14.21 14.14
CA LEU A 21 -4.13 13.48 14.86
C LEU A 21 -4.36 12.00 14.63
N ARG A 22 -3.39 11.31 14.05
CA ARG A 22 -3.26 9.86 14.10
C ARG A 22 -2.38 9.51 15.31
N ARG A 23 -2.90 8.69 16.22
CA ARG A 23 -2.17 8.22 17.42
C ARG A 23 -2.06 6.71 17.39
N TYR A 24 -0.83 6.20 17.35
CA TYR A 24 -0.57 4.76 17.46
C TYR A 24 -0.82 4.27 18.89
N ARG A 25 -1.48 3.11 19.02
CA ARG A 25 -1.77 2.49 20.33
C ARG A 25 -0.55 1.76 20.91
N SER A 26 0.39 1.38 20.06
CA SER A 26 1.68 0.80 20.41
C SER A 26 2.79 1.85 20.37
N ASP A 27 3.97 1.50 20.89
CA ASP A 27 5.17 2.35 20.90
C ASP A 27 5.83 2.52 19.50
N ILE A 28 5.03 2.50 18.43
CA ILE A 28 5.51 2.78 17.07
C ILE A 28 5.74 4.28 16.95
N ASP A 29 6.97 4.65 16.63
CA ASP A 29 7.35 6.03 16.38
C ASP A 29 6.82 6.49 15.01
N ALA A 30 5.98 7.52 15.02
CA ALA A 30 5.37 8.11 13.82
C ALA A 30 6.36 8.93 12.98
N GLY A 31 7.56 9.19 13.48
CA GLY A 31 8.58 10.01 12.82
C GLY A 31 9.07 9.44 11.48
N LEU A 32 9.11 8.11 11.32
CA LEU A 32 9.46 7.50 10.02
C LEU A 32 8.36 7.78 8.98
N GLU A 33 7.09 7.57 9.35
CA GLU A 33 5.94 7.83 8.48
C GLU A 33 5.90 9.32 8.07
N ALA A 34 6.01 10.22 9.05
CA ALA A 34 6.07 11.66 8.83
C ALA A 34 7.18 12.04 7.84
N ARG A 35 8.40 11.52 8.07
CA ARG A 35 9.56 11.81 7.22
C ARG A 35 9.36 11.35 5.78
N VAL A 36 8.73 10.20 5.57
CA VAL A 36 8.43 9.70 4.23
C VAL A 36 7.34 10.54 3.55
N MET A 37 6.26 10.86 4.25
CA MET A 37 5.19 11.70 3.70
C MET A 37 5.73 13.08 3.28
N LEU A 38 6.54 13.74 4.12
CA LEU A 38 7.19 15.00 3.75
C LEU A 38 8.08 14.84 2.50
N HIS A 39 8.88 13.77 2.44
CA HIS A 39 9.73 13.48 1.29
C HIS A 39 8.96 13.25 -0.01
N LEU A 40 7.79 12.60 0.09
CA LEU A 40 6.87 12.32 -1.01
C LEU A 40 6.17 13.60 -1.50
N GLU A 41 5.69 14.42 -0.55
CA GLU A 41 5.06 15.71 -0.84
C GLU A 41 6.01 16.64 -1.59
N GLU A 42 7.28 16.74 -1.15
CA GLU A 42 8.34 17.50 -1.85
C GLU A 42 8.54 17.09 -3.31
N ARG A 43 8.22 15.83 -3.65
CA ARG A 43 8.32 15.26 -5.00
C ARG A 43 7.00 15.31 -5.76
N GLY A 44 5.97 15.94 -5.20
CA GLY A 44 4.64 16.04 -5.79
C GLY A 44 3.87 14.71 -5.82
N PHE A 45 4.25 13.75 -4.98
CA PHE A 45 3.44 12.55 -4.78
C PHE A 45 2.26 12.89 -3.86
N PRO A 46 1.03 12.45 -4.17
CA PRO A 46 -0.15 12.93 -3.48
C PRO A 46 -0.32 12.23 -2.13
N VAL A 47 0.09 12.90 -1.06
CA VAL A 47 -0.10 12.49 0.34
C VAL A 47 -0.83 13.60 1.12
N PRO A 48 -1.35 13.31 2.32
CA PRO A 48 -1.73 14.35 3.26
C PRO A 48 -0.51 15.18 3.66
N HIS A 49 -0.67 16.50 3.77
CA HIS A 49 0.37 17.36 4.32
C HIS A 49 0.62 17.01 5.81
N VAL A 50 1.88 16.88 6.22
CA VAL A 50 2.26 16.63 7.62
C VAL A 50 2.57 17.94 8.31
N PHE A 51 1.93 18.20 9.45
CA PHE A 51 2.16 19.38 10.26
C PHE A 51 3.16 19.13 11.40
N ASP A 52 3.08 17.97 12.05
CA ASP A 52 3.93 17.63 13.19
C ASP A 52 3.96 16.12 13.44
N ALA A 53 5.02 15.63 14.07
CA ALA A 53 5.12 14.26 14.55
C ALA A 53 5.96 14.19 15.83
N ASP A 54 5.42 13.57 16.88
CA ASP A 54 6.08 13.42 18.18
C ASP A 54 5.72 12.08 18.81
N GLY A 55 6.72 11.22 19.04
CA GLY A 55 6.51 9.88 19.55
C GLY A 55 5.51 9.09 18.71
N THR A 56 4.37 8.72 19.30
CA THR A 56 3.32 7.91 18.64
C THR A 56 2.27 8.76 17.91
N ASP A 57 2.42 10.08 17.90
CA ASP A 57 1.46 11.04 17.36
C ASP A 57 1.93 11.62 16.03
N LEU A 58 1.02 11.64 15.05
CA LEU A 58 1.18 12.27 13.74
C LEU A 58 0.03 13.25 13.48
N VAL A 59 0.35 14.55 13.40
CA VAL A 59 -0.62 15.58 13.03
C VAL A 59 -0.49 15.88 11.54
N MET A 60 -1.58 15.67 10.80
CA MET A 60 -1.60 15.80 9.35
C MET A 60 -2.90 16.39 8.83
N GLU A 61 -2.92 16.72 7.54
CA GLU A 61 -4.10 17.18 6.80
C GLU A 61 -5.25 16.20 6.92
N ARG A 62 -6.43 16.72 7.24
CA ARG A 62 -7.69 16.03 7.02
C ARG A 62 -8.01 16.07 5.54
N VAL A 63 -7.93 14.93 4.86
CA VAL A 63 -8.34 14.83 3.46
C VAL A 63 -9.84 14.57 3.40
N ASP A 64 -10.59 15.50 2.81
CA ASP A 64 -12.03 15.32 2.60
C ASP A 64 -12.29 14.59 1.27
N GLY A 65 -13.12 13.55 1.34
CA GLY A 65 -13.47 12.69 0.20
C GLY A 65 -13.84 11.27 0.62
N GLY A 66 -14.42 10.51 -0.29
CA GLY A 66 -14.63 9.07 -0.10
C GLY A 66 -13.40 8.27 -0.56
N THR A 67 -13.25 7.05 -0.05
CA THR A 67 -12.17 6.16 -0.52
C THR A 67 -12.44 5.67 -1.94
N LEU A 68 -11.38 5.27 -2.66
CA LEU A 68 -11.50 4.61 -3.96
C LEU A 68 -12.32 3.31 -3.84
N PHE A 69 -12.23 2.62 -2.70
CA PHE A 69 -13.06 1.46 -2.40
C PHE A 69 -14.55 1.81 -2.34
N GLU A 70 -14.93 2.87 -1.62
CA GLU A 70 -16.33 3.34 -1.59
C GLU A 70 -16.83 3.70 -2.99
N ALA A 71 -16.00 4.34 -3.81
CA ALA A 71 -16.34 4.63 -5.20
C ALA A 71 -16.59 3.35 -6.02
N LEU A 72 -15.78 2.30 -5.85
CA LEU A 72 -16.00 0.98 -6.47
C LEU A 72 -17.34 0.34 -6.05
N LEU A 73 -17.79 0.58 -4.82
CA LEU A 73 -19.07 0.06 -4.33
C LEU A 73 -20.28 0.74 -4.98
N HIS A 74 -20.13 2.00 -5.39
CA HIS A 74 -21.23 2.81 -5.93
C HIS A 74 -21.20 2.99 -7.45
N GLU A 75 -20.06 2.75 -8.10
CA GLU A 75 -19.84 3.02 -9.53
C GLU A 75 -19.29 1.80 -10.29
N PRO A 76 -20.09 0.72 -10.49
CA PRO A 76 -19.65 -0.50 -11.16
C PRO A 76 -19.10 -0.31 -12.58
N GLY A 77 -19.52 0.76 -13.28
CA GLY A 77 -19.00 1.09 -14.61
C GLY A 77 -17.57 1.64 -14.63
N GLN A 78 -16.98 1.98 -13.47
CA GLN A 78 -15.68 2.67 -13.39
C GLN A 78 -14.52 1.78 -12.95
N TYR A 79 -14.72 0.47 -12.78
CA TYR A 79 -13.67 -0.45 -12.26
C TYR A 79 -12.37 -0.40 -13.06
N ARG A 80 -12.43 -0.36 -14.40
CA ARG A 80 -11.22 -0.19 -15.23
C ARG A 80 -10.52 1.14 -14.96
N ARG A 81 -11.29 2.23 -14.87
CA ARG A 81 -10.73 3.58 -14.60
C ARG A 81 -10.05 3.60 -13.24
N TYR A 82 -10.68 3.01 -12.22
CA TYR A 82 -10.16 2.96 -10.86
C TYR A 82 -8.96 2.01 -10.71
N GLY A 83 -8.94 0.89 -11.45
CA GLY A 83 -7.76 0.03 -11.54
C GLY A 83 -6.57 0.78 -12.15
N ARG A 84 -6.77 1.46 -13.30
CA ARG A 84 -5.73 2.28 -13.92
C ARG A 84 -5.23 3.39 -13.00
N LEU A 85 -6.14 4.08 -12.30
CA LEU A 85 -5.80 5.13 -11.33
C LEU A 85 -4.86 4.60 -10.24
N LEU A 86 -5.17 3.44 -9.66
CA LEU A 86 -4.33 2.82 -8.64
C LEU A 86 -2.96 2.43 -9.22
N GLY A 87 -2.94 1.86 -10.42
CA GLY A 87 -1.69 1.49 -11.09
C GLY A 87 -0.83 2.71 -11.43
N GLU A 88 -1.43 3.80 -11.89
CA GLU A 88 -0.73 5.07 -12.16
C GLU A 88 -0.15 5.69 -10.88
N LEU A 89 -0.84 5.57 -9.74
CA LEU A 89 -0.29 5.99 -8.44
C LEU A 89 0.92 5.13 -8.05
N HIS A 90 0.83 3.81 -8.23
CA HIS A 90 1.96 2.92 -7.93
C HIS A 90 3.16 3.17 -8.83
N GLU A 91 2.93 3.31 -10.13
CA GLU A 91 3.99 3.59 -11.09
C GLU A 91 4.68 4.93 -10.78
N ARG A 92 3.90 5.97 -10.42
CA ARG A 92 4.45 7.25 -9.94
C ARG A 92 5.28 7.08 -8.66
N LEU A 93 4.85 6.25 -7.72
CA LEU A 93 5.59 5.98 -6.48
C LEU A 93 6.90 5.26 -6.78
N HIS A 94 6.83 4.22 -7.62
CA HIS A 94 7.98 3.39 -7.99
C HIS A 94 8.99 4.13 -8.87
N ARG A 95 8.66 5.30 -9.44
CA ARG A 95 9.67 6.20 -10.03
C ARG A 95 10.56 6.87 -8.99
N LEU A 96 10.19 6.90 -7.71
CA LEU A 96 10.98 7.51 -6.65
C LEU A 96 11.96 6.49 -6.07
N ASP A 97 13.27 6.79 -6.18
CA ASP A 97 14.31 5.98 -5.54
C ASP A 97 14.12 5.98 -4.02
N ALA A 98 14.37 4.84 -3.38
CA ALA A 98 14.40 4.77 -1.93
C ALA A 98 15.58 5.62 -1.41
N PRO A 99 15.34 6.60 -0.52
CA PRO A 99 16.43 7.34 0.08
C PRO A 99 17.22 6.45 1.05
N ALA A 100 18.51 6.72 1.23
CA ALA A 100 19.41 5.87 2.03
C ALA A 100 18.99 5.68 3.50
N TRP A 101 18.16 6.58 4.04
CA TRP A 101 17.64 6.50 5.41
C TRP A 101 16.38 5.62 5.52
N LEU A 102 15.75 5.25 4.40
CA LEU A 102 14.57 4.41 4.39
C LEU A 102 15.01 2.94 4.44
N GLY A 103 14.76 2.29 5.56
CA GLY A 103 15.15 0.91 5.78
C GLY A 103 14.53 -0.04 4.74
N SER A 104 15.33 -1.02 4.30
CA SER A 104 14.79 -2.20 3.63
C SER A 104 14.32 -3.17 4.71
N VAL A 105 13.03 -3.46 4.76
CA VAL A 105 12.53 -4.56 5.59
C VAL A 105 12.28 -5.74 4.66
N SER A 106 13.32 -6.55 4.45
CA SER A 106 13.13 -7.91 3.93
C SER A 106 12.36 -8.70 4.99
N ALA A 107 11.44 -9.54 4.54
CA ALA A 107 10.73 -10.49 5.38
C ALA A 107 11.74 -11.30 6.23
N GLY A 108 11.94 -10.91 7.50
CA GLY A 108 12.84 -11.63 8.41
C GLY A 108 13.72 -10.78 9.35
N GLN A 109 13.76 -9.44 9.26
CA GLN A 109 14.52 -8.63 10.23
C GLN A 109 13.63 -7.76 11.11
N VAL A 110 13.11 -8.35 12.19
CA VAL A 110 12.85 -7.63 13.44
C VAL A 110 14.15 -7.68 14.23
N GLY A 111 14.95 -6.62 14.14
CA GLY A 111 16.23 -6.52 14.81
C GLY A 111 17.17 -5.60 14.05
N GLY A 112 17.32 -4.39 14.57
CA GLY A 112 18.10 -3.31 13.97
C GLY A 112 19.47 -3.78 13.48
N ALA A 113 19.70 -3.61 12.18
CA ALA A 113 21.02 -3.45 11.62
C ALA A 113 20.90 -2.35 10.57
N ASP A 114 21.50 -1.23 10.89
CA ASP A 114 21.74 -0.10 10.00
C ASP A 114 22.46 -0.61 8.74
N ILE A 115 21.79 -0.58 7.59
CA ILE A 115 22.46 -0.76 6.29
C ILE A 115 22.76 0.65 5.75
N SER A 116 23.57 1.40 6.51
CA SER A 116 24.25 2.58 6.00
C SER A 116 25.32 2.11 5.01
N GLY A 117 24.91 1.92 3.76
CA GLY A 117 25.78 1.46 2.68
C GLY A 117 25.40 2.15 1.38
N THR A 118 26.09 3.25 1.11
CA THR A 118 26.07 3.98 -0.16
C THR A 118 26.50 3.13 -1.34
N ASP A 119 26.03 3.57 -2.51
CA ASP A 119 26.55 3.34 -3.84
C ASP A 119 26.13 2.08 -4.58
N GLY A 120 25.83 2.28 -5.87
CA GLY A 120 25.54 1.27 -6.89
C GLY A 120 26.72 0.33 -7.13
N ALA A 121 27.01 -0.51 -6.13
CA ALA A 121 28.00 -1.55 -6.18
C ALA A 121 27.35 -2.82 -6.72
N ARG A 122 27.96 -3.37 -7.77
CA ARG A 122 27.76 -4.75 -8.24
C ARG A 122 27.65 -5.69 -7.04
N GLY A 123 26.63 -6.54 -7.03
CA GLY A 123 26.51 -7.60 -6.04
C GLY A 123 27.78 -8.46 -6.04
N LEU A 124 28.08 -9.08 -4.89
CA LEU A 124 29.25 -9.92 -4.66
C LEU A 124 29.39 -11.08 -5.68
N ASP A 125 28.31 -11.37 -6.41
CA ASP A 125 28.18 -12.46 -7.37
C ASP A 125 28.15 -11.96 -8.84
N GLY A 126 28.35 -10.65 -9.07
CA GLY A 126 28.27 -10.03 -10.40
C GLY A 126 26.85 -9.81 -10.93
N GLY A 127 25.81 -10.07 -10.12
CA GLY A 127 24.42 -9.76 -10.43
C GLY A 127 24.08 -8.28 -10.30
N TYR A 128 23.14 -7.81 -11.12
CA TYR A 128 22.52 -6.48 -10.97
C TYR A 128 21.77 -6.43 -9.64
N VAL A 129 22.11 -5.47 -8.77
CA VAL A 129 21.28 -5.14 -7.61
C VAL A 129 20.03 -4.47 -8.14
N ALA A 130 18.86 -5.07 -7.93
CA ALA A 130 17.60 -4.49 -8.36
C ALA A 130 17.45 -3.10 -7.74
N ARG A 131 17.08 -2.11 -8.57
CA ARG A 131 16.80 -0.75 -8.12
C ARG A 131 15.79 -0.79 -6.97
N ARG A 132 16.14 -0.17 -5.84
CA ARG A 132 15.24 -0.05 -4.68
C ARG A 132 14.47 1.26 -4.77
N VAL A 133 13.16 1.15 -4.63
CA VAL A 133 12.21 2.25 -4.73
C VAL A 133 11.47 2.40 -3.41
N ILE A 134 10.82 3.54 -3.21
CA ILE A 134 9.85 3.68 -2.13
C ILE A 134 8.69 2.73 -2.43
N VAL A 135 8.35 1.88 -1.47
CA VAL A 135 7.23 0.93 -1.55
C VAL A 135 6.23 1.19 -0.43
N HIS A 136 4.94 1.11 -0.74
CA HIS A 136 3.88 1.38 0.24
C HIS A 136 3.59 0.18 1.13
N ARG A 137 3.66 -1.04 0.58
CA ARG A 137 3.41 -2.35 1.22
C ARG A 137 2.01 -2.56 1.79
N ASP A 138 1.11 -1.61 1.57
CA ASP A 138 -0.31 -1.70 1.90
C ASP A 138 -1.17 -0.83 0.97
N LEU A 139 -0.73 -0.61 -0.29
CA LEU A 139 -1.55 0.20 -1.19
C LEU A 139 -2.69 -0.64 -1.76
N HIS A 140 -3.92 -0.20 -1.49
CA HIS A 140 -5.14 -0.78 -2.04
C HIS A 140 -6.25 0.29 -2.06
N PRO A 141 -7.43 0.05 -2.66
CA PRO A 141 -8.45 1.08 -2.83
C PRO A 141 -8.98 1.77 -1.56
N GLN A 142 -8.82 1.19 -0.36
CA GLN A 142 -9.23 1.91 0.87
C GLN A 142 -8.19 2.96 1.29
N ASN A 143 -6.92 2.77 0.91
CA ASN A 143 -5.81 3.68 1.21
C ASN A 143 -5.63 4.77 0.14
N VAL A 144 -6.68 5.03 -0.66
CA VAL A 144 -6.74 6.14 -1.60
C VAL A 144 -8.03 6.92 -1.37
N ILE A 145 -7.92 8.19 -0.99
CA ILE A 145 -9.07 9.11 -0.88
C ILE A 145 -9.22 9.89 -2.18
N LEU A 146 -10.44 9.88 -2.74
CA LEU A 146 -10.80 10.70 -3.90
C LEU A 146 -11.27 12.08 -3.40
N SER A 147 -10.35 13.04 -3.41
CA SER A 147 -10.60 14.42 -2.97
C SER A 147 -10.85 15.37 -4.15
N GLU A 148 -11.27 16.60 -3.85
CA GLU A 148 -11.41 17.67 -4.86
C GLU A 148 -10.11 17.97 -5.61
N ARG A 149 -8.95 17.79 -4.95
CA ARG A 149 -7.61 17.99 -5.54
C ARG A 149 -7.07 16.73 -6.25
N GLY A 150 -7.87 15.68 -6.36
CA GLY A 150 -7.49 14.41 -6.96
C GLY A 150 -7.26 13.29 -5.91
N PRO A 151 -6.72 12.14 -6.34
CA PRO A 151 -6.46 11.02 -5.43
C PRO A 151 -5.36 11.40 -4.43
N VAL A 152 -5.55 11.03 -3.17
CA VAL A 152 -4.54 11.17 -2.11
C VAL A 152 -4.31 9.81 -1.47
N VAL A 153 -3.06 9.38 -1.41
CA VAL A 153 -2.66 8.11 -0.82
C VAL A 153 -2.40 8.30 0.66
N ILE A 154 -3.02 7.46 1.48
CA ILE A 154 -2.97 7.50 2.94
C ILE A 154 -2.40 6.19 3.48
N ASP A 155 -2.22 6.16 4.81
CA ASP A 155 -1.76 4.99 5.56
C ASP A 155 -0.35 4.51 5.18
N TRP A 156 0.64 5.35 5.49
CA TRP A 156 2.05 5.09 5.18
C TRP A 156 2.77 4.32 6.29
N THR A 157 2.05 3.68 7.22
CA THR A 157 2.63 2.94 8.37
C THR A 157 3.63 1.88 7.91
N ASP A 158 3.28 1.15 6.86
CA ASP A 158 4.09 0.09 6.30
C ASP A 158 5.01 0.59 5.17
N VAL A 159 5.34 1.88 5.07
CA VAL A 159 6.24 2.35 4.01
C VAL A 159 7.69 1.87 4.18
N GLY A 160 8.39 1.55 3.10
CA GLY A 160 9.78 1.05 3.17
C GLY A 160 10.54 1.15 1.86
N ALA A 161 11.77 0.64 1.86
CA ALA A 161 12.56 0.45 0.64
C ALA A 161 12.35 -0.97 0.11
N GLY A 162 11.97 -1.12 -1.17
CA GLY A 162 11.51 -2.37 -1.77
C GLY A 162 11.78 -2.47 -3.26
N THR A 163 11.35 -3.58 -3.86
CA THR A 163 11.21 -3.69 -5.32
C THR A 163 9.80 -3.27 -5.73
N ALA A 164 9.66 -2.64 -6.90
CA ALA A 164 8.36 -2.31 -7.48
C ALA A 164 7.49 -3.56 -7.69
N ALA A 165 8.13 -4.67 -8.10
CA ALA A 165 7.46 -5.96 -8.30
C ALA A 165 6.85 -6.51 -7.00
N MET A 166 7.57 -6.45 -5.87
CA MET A 166 7.06 -6.89 -4.57
C MET A 166 5.85 -6.05 -4.14
N ASP A 167 5.95 -4.72 -4.25
CA ASP A 167 4.87 -3.82 -3.85
C ASP A 167 3.61 -4.04 -4.68
N THR A 168 3.78 -4.21 -5.99
CA THR A 168 2.70 -4.56 -6.92
C THR A 168 2.08 -5.91 -6.57
N ALA A 169 2.88 -6.92 -6.22
CA ALA A 169 2.39 -8.22 -5.80
C ALA A 169 1.60 -8.14 -4.49
N ILE A 170 2.04 -7.32 -3.52
CA ILE A 170 1.29 -7.07 -2.29
C ILE A 170 -0.08 -6.47 -2.61
N THR A 171 -0.16 -5.45 -3.46
CA THR A 171 -1.46 -4.86 -3.86
C THR A 171 -2.39 -5.87 -4.52
N VAL A 172 -1.87 -6.76 -5.36
CA VAL A 172 -2.68 -7.83 -5.98
C VAL A 172 -3.17 -8.81 -4.91
N ILE A 173 -2.30 -9.26 -4.01
CA ILE A 173 -2.66 -10.13 -2.88
C ILE A 173 -3.76 -9.47 -2.03
N LEU A 174 -3.59 -8.20 -1.66
CA LEU A 174 -4.56 -7.45 -0.86
C LEU A 174 -5.89 -7.32 -1.59
N THR A 175 -5.87 -6.96 -2.88
CA THR A 175 -7.09 -6.80 -3.67
C THR A 175 -7.85 -8.11 -3.84
N LEU A 176 -7.15 -9.23 -4.05
CA LEU A 176 -7.76 -10.56 -4.19
C LEU A 176 -8.15 -11.19 -2.85
N GLY A 177 -7.50 -10.80 -1.75
CA GLY A 177 -7.76 -11.28 -0.39
C GLY A 177 -8.68 -10.39 0.45
N ALA A 178 -9.00 -9.17 0.02
CA ALA A 178 -9.77 -8.17 0.78
C ALA A 178 -11.18 -8.63 1.21
N GLU A 179 -11.73 -9.63 0.55
CA GLU A 179 -13.07 -10.15 0.79
C GLU A 179 -13.16 -11.10 1.99
N LEU A 180 -12.03 -11.57 2.52
CA LEU A 180 -12.01 -12.61 3.55
C LEU A 180 -12.75 -12.23 4.85
N GLU A 181 -12.98 -10.93 5.07
CA GLU A 181 -13.70 -10.40 6.25
C GLU A 181 -14.81 -9.40 5.90
N ALA A 182 -15.09 -9.19 4.61
CA ALA A 182 -16.15 -8.29 4.19
C ALA A 182 -17.55 -8.94 4.33
N PRO A 183 -18.61 -8.16 4.61
CA PRO A 183 -19.98 -8.68 4.56
C PRO A 183 -20.28 -9.33 3.20
N ALA A 184 -21.00 -10.45 3.17
CA ALA A 184 -21.26 -11.21 1.95
C ALA A 184 -21.87 -10.37 0.81
N GLU A 185 -22.73 -9.41 1.14
CA GLU A 185 -23.32 -8.44 0.20
C GLU A 185 -22.27 -7.54 -0.49
N VAL A 186 -21.18 -7.21 0.22
CA VAL A 186 -20.07 -6.43 -0.34
C VAL A 186 -19.27 -7.31 -1.29
N VAL A 187 -18.95 -8.53 -0.87
CA VAL A 187 -18.23 -9.53 -1.67
C VAL A 187 -18.95 -9.81 -2.99
N GLU A 188 -20.26 -10.09 -2.93
CA GLU A 188 -21.09 -10.38 -4.11
C GLU A 188 -21.10 -9.21 -5.12
N ARG A 189 -21.03 -7.97 -4.63
CA ARG A 189 -21.02 -6.78 -5.48
C ARG A 189 -19.67 -6.56 -6.19
N ILE A 190 -18.55 -6.91 -5.57
CA ILE A 190 -17.22 -6.62 -6.10
C ILE A 190 -16.62 -7.80 -6.90
N GLU A 191 -16.94 -9.04 -6.55
CA GLU A 191 -16.39 -10.25 -7.16
C GLU A 191 -16.50 -10.27 -8.71
N PRO A 192 -17.64 -9.89 -9.33
CA PRO A 192 -17.76 -9.90 -10.79
C PRO A 192 -16.79 -8.95 -11.50
N PHE A 193 -16.32 -7.89 -10.82
CA PHE A 193 -15.50 -6.84 -11.41
C PHE A 193 -14.07 -6.80 -10.87
N ARG A 194 -13.73 -7.67 -9.90
CA ARG A 194 -12.39 -7.70 -9.29
C ARG A 194 -11.29 -7.99 -10.30
N ALA A 195 -11.50 -8.96 -11.19
CA ALA A 195 -10.59 -9.25 -12.29
C ALA A 195 -10.39 -8.01 -13.17
N LEU A 196 -11.48 -7.35 -13.55
CA LEU A 196 -11.45 -6.14 -14.36
C LEU A 196 -10.61 -5.00 -13.74
N PHE A 197 -10.70 -4.85 -12.42
CA PHE A 197 -9.90 -3.88 -11.67
C PHE A 197 -8.41 -4.25 -11.70
N VAL A 198 -8.08 -5.51 -11.35
CA VAL A 198 -6.70 -5.98 -11.29
C VAL A 198 -6.06 -5.94 -12.69
N ASP A 199 -6.78 -6.34 -13.74
CA ASP A 199 -6.34 -6.20 -15.14
C ASP A 199 -5.92 -4.76 -15.45
N ALA A 200 -6.83 -3.83 -15.18
CA ALA A 200 -6.63 -2.42 -15.47
C ALA A 200 -5.51 -1.78 -14.62
N TYR A 201 -5.31 -2.29 -13.41
CA TYR A 201 -4.18 -1.93 -12.56
C TYR A 201 -2.84 -2.43 -13.14
N LEU A 202 -2.79 -3.69 -13.59
CA LEU A 202 -1.59 -4.28 -14.18
C LEU A 202 -1.18 -3.59 -15.49
N GLU A 203 -2.15 -3.06 -16.24
CA GLU A 203 -1.90 -2.25 -17.44
C GLU A 203 -1.08 -0.97 -17.18
N THR A 204 -1.08 -0.42 -15.96
CA THR A 204 -0.47 0.89 -15.66
C THR A 204 0.55 0.89 -14.52
N CYS A 205 0.59 -0.13 -13.66
CA CYS A 205 1.48 -0.19 -12.49
C CYS A 205 2.99 -0.21 -12.80
N GLY A 206 3.38 -0.56 -14.03
CA GLY A 206 4.77 -0.46 -14.49
C GLY A 206 5.73 -1.53 -13.96
N ALA A 207 5.24 -2.52 -13.20
CA ALA A 207 6.02 -3.65 -12.70
C ALA A 207 5.24 -4.96 -12.80
N ASP A 208 5.94 -6.07 -13.05
CA ASP A 208 5.35 -7.39 -13.08
C ASP A 208 5.26 -7.97 -11.65
N PRO A 209 4.06 -8.22 -11.10
CA PRO A 209 3.94 -8.77 -9.75
C PRO A 209 4.51 -10.18 -9.62
N ARG A 210 4.67 -10.94 -10.71
CA ARG A 210 5.25 -12.29 -10.65
C ARG A 210 6.67 -12.27 -10.11
N ASP A 211 7.44 -11.25 -10.48
CA ASP A 211 8.85 -11.12 -10.11
C ASP A 211 9.02 -10.83 -8.60
N GLY A 212 7.96 -10.38 -7.92
CA GLY A 212 7.96 -10.04 -6.50
C GLY A 212 7.03 -10.89 -5.64
N LEU A 213 6.37 -11.91 -6.21
CA LEU A 213 5.32 -12.67 -5.51
C LEU A 213 5.86 -13.38 -4.26
N ASP A 214 7.01 -14.04 -4.36
CA ASP A 214 7.61 -14.75 -3.22
C ASP A 214 8.02 -13.79 -2.10
N GLU A 215 8.61 -12.63 -2.45
CA GLU A 215 8.99 -11.57 -1.50
C GLU A 215 7.73 -11.00 -0.81
N ALA A 216 6.66 -10.77 -1.58
CA ALA A 216 5.38 -10.27 -1.08
C ALA A 216 4.69 -11.26 -0.12
N ILE A 217 4.66 -12.55 -0.46
CA ILE A 217 4.08 -13.60 0.41
C ILE A 217 4.89 -13.71 1.69
N ALA A 218 6.22 -13.72 1.61
CA ALA A 218 7.09 -13.77 2.77
C ALA A 218 6.86 -12.56 3.68
N PHE A 219 6.77 -11.35 3.10
CA PHE A 219 6.49 -10.12 3.85
C PHE A 219 5.14 -10.20 4.55
N ARG A 220 4.09 -10.52 3.79
CA ARG A 220 2.73 -10.63 4.32
C ARG A 220 2.64 -11.70 5.39
N ALA A 221 3.27 -12.87 5.24
CA ALA A 221 3.22 -13.96 6.21
C ALA A 221 3.78 -13.58 7.59
N LEU A 222 4.66 -12.58 7.66
CA LEU A 222 5.23 -12.07 8.91
C LEU A 222 4.40 -10.94 9.54
N ASN A 223 3.37 -10.44 8.86
CA ASN A 223 2.53 -9.37 9.41
C ASN A 223 1.76 -9.90 10.65
N PRO A 224 2.05 -9.39 11.86
CA PRO A 224 1.42 -9.86 13.10
C PRO A 224 -0.07 -9.51 13.18
N SER A 225 -0.53 -8.57 12.36
CA SER A 225 -1.93 -8.16 12.27
C SER A 225 -2.75 -9.03 11.33
N ASN A 226 -2.16 -10.05 10.70
CA ASN A 226 -2.94 -10.99 9.90
C ASN A 226 -3.92 -11.78 10.77
N THR A 227 -5.15 -11.90 10.30
CA THR A 227 -6.13 -12.80 10.90
C THR A 227 -5.84 -14.25 10.51
N ALA A 228 -6.44 -15.21 11.23
CA ALA A 228 -6.25 -16.63 10.93
C ALA A 228 -6.71 -16.98 9.51
N THR A 229 -7.77 -16.33 9.03
CA THR A 229 -8.31 -16.47 7.68
C THR A 229 -7.34 -15.90 6.64
N GLU A 230 -6.85 -14.67 6.85
CA GLU A 230 -5.84 -14.05 5.99
C GLU A 230 -4.58 -14.91 5.90
N ALA A 231 -4.08 -15.41 7.03
CA ALA A 231 -2.89 -16.27 7.08
C ALA A 231 -3.11 -17.62 6.37
N ALA A 232 -4.31 -18.21 6.47
CA ALA A 232 -4.64 -19.44 5.76
C ALA A 232 -4.72 -19.21 4.24
N TRP A 233 -5.35 -18.12 3.80
CA TRP A 233 -5.43 -17.75 2.39
C TRP A 233 -4.05 -17.42 1.81
N LEU A 234 -3.20 -16.69 2.53
CA LEU A 234 -1.82 -16.40 2.13
C LEU A 234 -1.02 -17.68 1.88
N ARG A 235 -1.22 -18.74 2.67
CA ARG A 235 -0.53 -20.02 2.48
C ARG A 235 -1.10 -20.86 1.33
N ALA A 236 -2.43 -20.87 1.17
CA ALA A 236 -3.10 -21.80 0.25
C ALA A 236 -3.36 -21.23 -1.15
N SER A 237 -3.57 -19.92 -1.24
CA SER A 237 -4.12 -19.24 -2.41
C SER A 237 -3.15 -18.22 -3.02
N ALA A 238 -2.46 -17.41 -2.19
CA ALA A 238 -1.56 -16.37 -2.70
C ALA A 238 -0.45 -16.88 -3.65
N PRO A 239 0.21 -18.05 -3.42
CA PRO A 239 1.22 -18.55 -4.36
C PRO A 239 0.67 -18.81 -5.77
N ARG A 240 -0.64 -19.02 -5.87
CA ARG A 240 -1.34 -19.32 -7.12
C ARG A 240 -2.26 -18.20 -7.57
N CYS A 241 -2.31 -17.06 -6.86
CA CYS A 241 -3.27 -16.00 -7.17
C CYS A 241 -2.97 -15.33 -8.52
N LEU A 242 -1.69 -15.37 -8.94
CA LEU A 242 -1.23 -14.99 -10.27
C LEU A 242 -1.19 -16.18 -11.24
N ASP A 243 -1.06 -17.42 -10.74
CA ASP A 243 -1.04 -18.65 -11.56
C ASP A 243 -2.40 -18.98 -12.15
N SER A 244 -3.46 -18.76 -11.35
CA SER A 244 -4.80 -18.93 -11.87
C SER A 244 -4.96 -18.06 -13.10
N TYR A 245 -4.22 -16.94 -13.24
CA TYR A 245 -4.35 -16.02 -14.35
C TYR A 245 -3.49 -14.73 -14.36
N PHE A 246 -2.96 -14.32 -15.52
CA PHE A 246 -3.02 -12.91 -16.00
C PHE A 246 -4.47 -12.50 -16.39
N LEU A 247 -5.43 -12.98 -15.58
CA LEU A 247 -6.91 -12.94 -15.62
C LEU A 247 -7.55 -13.54 -16.89
N GLU A 248 -8.55 -14.44 -16.75
CA GLU A 248 -9.24 -15.07 -17.90
C GLU A 248 -9.51 -13.95 -18.88
N PRO A 249 -9.10 -14.04 -20.17
CA PRO A 249 -9.53 -13.05 -21.13
C PRO A 249 -11.05 -13.10 -21.10
N ARG A 250 -11.65 -12.18 -20.36
CA ARG A 250 -13.08 -12.00 -20.35
C ARG A 250 -13.36 -11.29 -21.65
N ALA A 251 -14.06 -11.98 -22.55
CA ALA A 251 -14.55 -11.41 -23.78
C ALA A 251 -15.15 -10.03 -23.47
N VAL A 252 -14.62 -9.01 -24.15
CA VAL A 252 -15.13 -7.63 -24.11
C VAL A 252 -16.57 -7.60 -24.59
#